data_AF-A0AAU5N7B5-F1
#
_entry.id   AF-A0AAU5N7B5-F1
#
_cell.length_a   1.000
_cell.length_b   1.000
_cell.length_c   1.000
_cell.angle_alpha   90.00
_cell.angle_beta   90.00
_cell.angle_gamma   90.00
#
_symmetry.space_group_name_H-M   'P 1'
#
loop_
_entity.id
_entity.type
_entity.pdbx_description
1 polymer ?
#
loop_
_entity_poly.entity_id
_entity_poly.type
_entity_poly.pdbx_seq_one_letter_code
_entity_poly.pdbx_strand_id
1 'polypeptide(L)' 'MADLSELLQQGMLRRHLNAQALAARTGIRTPRIRVFAVEGAHGPVHPTQEELAELAAALALPLPEVLAAARTPEAVPSA' A
#
# COMPACT_ATOMS: atom_id res chain seq x y z
N MET A 1 12.06 8.72 2.23
CA MET A 1 10.58 8.55 2.32
C MET A 1 10.32 7.06 2.19
N ALA A 2 9.46 6.49 3.03
CA ALA A 2 9.15 5.06 2.97
C ALA A 2 8.39 4.76 1.67
N ASP A 3 8.75 3.65 1.01
CA ASP A 3 7.98 3.13 -0.12
C ASP A 3 6.59 2.64 0.39
N LEU A 4 5.60 2.67 -0.49
CA LEU A 4 4.25 2.19 -0.21
C LEU A 4 4.27 0.73 0.23
N SER A 5 5.10 -0.13 -0.39
CA SER A 5 5.19 -1.54 -0.01
C SER A 5 5.60 -1.70 1.45
N GLU A 6 6.67 -1.00 1.87
CA GLU A 6 7.19 -1.02 3.22
C GLU A 6 6.16 -0.48 4.22
N LEU A 7 5.51 0.65 3.89
CA LEU A 7 4.52 1.29 4.73
C LEU A 7 3.29 0.38 4.95
N LEU A 8 2.85 -0.34 3.92
CA LEU A 8 1.78 -1.33 4.03
C LEU A 8 2.21 -2.55 4.85
N GLN A 9 3.40 -3.10 4.62
CA GLN A 9 3.92 -4.25 5.38
C GLN A 9 4.05 -3.91 6.87
N GLN A 10 4.60 -2.75 7.20
CA GLN A 10 4.72 -2.28 8.58
C GLN A 10 3.34 -2.06 9.22
N GLY A 11 2.41 -1.44 8.50
CA GLY A 11 1.03 -1.25 8.97
C GLY A 11 0.33 -2.59 9.24
N MET A 12 0.46 -3.54 8.32
CA MET A 12 -0.09 -4.90 8.44
C MET A 12 0.50 -5.63 9.65
N LEU A 13 1.82 -5.56 9.84
CA LEU A 13 2.50 -6.16 10.99
C LEU A 13 2.02 -5.56 12.32
N ARG A 14 1.99 -4.22 12.44
CA ARG A 14 1.54 -3.51 13.65
C ARG A 14 0.09 -3.81 14.00
N ARG A 15 -0.76 -4.05 13.01
CA ARG A 15 -2.18 -4.35 13.20
C ARG A 15 -2.51 -5.84 13.22
N HIS A 16 -1.51 -6.72 13.08
CA HIS A 16 -1.68 -8.16 12.95
C HIS A 16 -2.67 -8.55 11.82
N LEU A 17 -2.64 -7.82 10.71
CA LEU A 17 -3.50 -8.07 9.56
C LEU A 17 -2.72 -8.77 8.45
N ASN A 18 -3.30 -9.84 7.91
CA ASN A 18 -2.85 -10.41 6.65
C ASN A 18 -3.63 -9.81 5.47
N ALA A 19 -3.22 -10.13 4.23
CA ALA A 19 -3.85 -9.57 3.03
C ALA A 19 -5.35 -9.91 2.91
N GLN A 20 -5.79 -11.07 3.40
CA GLN A 20 -7.19 -11.47 3.38
C GLN A 20 -8.02 -10.68 4.40
N ALA A 21 -7.49 -10.48 5.61
CA ALA A 21 -8.13 -9.67 6.63
C ALA A 21 -8.22 -8.20 6.18
N LEU A 22 -7.18 -7.69 5.51
CA LEU A 22 -7.20 -6.34 4.96
C LEU A 22 -8.20 -6.21 3.80
N ALA A 23 -8.33 -7.24 2.94
CA ALA A 23 -9.34 -7.30 1.89
C ALA A 23 -10.76 -7.23 2.46
N ALA A 24 -11.03 -7.99 3.52
CA ALA A 24 -12.33 -7.99 4.19
C ALA A 24 -12.70 -6.62 4.79
N ARG A 25 -11.70 -5.80 5.16
CA ARG A 25 -11.92 -4.46 5.76
C ARG A 25 -12.05 -3.34 4.74
N THR A 26 -11.42 -3.47 3.58
CA THR A 26 -11.32 -2.41 2.56
C THR A 26 -12.17 -2.67 1.33
N GLY A 27 -12.68 -3.89 1.15
CA GLY A 27 -13.32 -4.31 -0.10
C GLY A 27 -12.35 -4.52 -1.27
N ILE A 28 -11.06 -4.23 -1.08
CA ILE A 28 -10.03 -4.43 -2.11
C ILE A 28 -9.75 -5.92 -2.26
N ARG A 29 -9.70 -6.40 -3.50
CA ARG A 29 -9.44 -7.82 -3.77
C ARG A 29 -8.07 -8.24 -3.21
N THR A 30 -8.00 -9.35 -2.49
CA THR A 30 -6.78 -9.90 -1.88
C THR A 30 -5.57 -9.94 -2.84
N PRO A 31 -5.70 -10.33 -4.13
CA PRO A 31 -4.57 -10.29 -5.06
C PRO A 31 -3.97 -8.90 -5.24
N ARG A 32 -4.80 -7.84 -5.27
CA ARG A 32 -4.31 -6.45 -5.39
C ARG A 32 -3.55 -6.02 -4.16
N ILE A 33 -4.09 -6.31 -2.97
CA ILE A 33 -3.39 -6.02 -1.70
C ILE A 33 -2.02 -6.70 -1.65
N ARG A 34 -1.92 -7.96 -2.10
CA ARG A 34 -0.64 -8.66 -2.17
C ARG A 34 0.34 -7.97 -3.10
N VAL A 35 -0.11 -7.52 -4.26
CA VAL A 35 0.73 -6.76 -5.20
C VAL A 35 1.20 -5.46 -4.56
N PHE A 36 0.30 -4.66 -3.97
CA PHE A 36 0.69 -3.40 -3.32
C PHE A 36 1.66 -3.60 -2.15
N ALA A 37 1.50 -4.67 -1.38
CA ALA A 37 2.39 -4.99 -0.26
C ALA A 37 3.77 -5.48 -0.71
N VAL A 38 3.95 -5.87 -1.97
CA VAL A 38 5.24 -6.37 -2.52
C VAL A 38 5.88 -5.34 -3.45
N GLU A 39 5.11 -4.79 -4.37
CA GLU A 39 5.57 -3.93 -5.47
C GLU A 39 5.23 -2.44 -5.25
N GLY A 40 4.54 -2.12 -4.15
CA GLY A 40 4.16 -0.74 -3.82
C GLY A 40 3.28 -0.13 -4.90
N ALA A 41 3.63 1.09 -5.31
CA ALA A 41 2.98 1.77 -6.44
C ALA A 41 3.78 1.65 -7.75
N HIS A 42 4.85 0.84 -7.79
CA HIS A 42 5.79 0.76 -8.90
C HIS A 42 5.51 -0.40 -9.86
N GLY A 43 4.69 -1.36 -9.44
CA GLY A 43 4.26 -2.48 -10.27
C GLY A 43 3.27 -2.07 -11.39
N PRO A 44 2.98 -2.99 -12.34
CA PRO A 44 2.02 -2.74 -13.42
C PRO A 44 0.57 -2.53 -12.92
N VAL A 45 0.31 -2.86 -11.66
CA VAL A 45 -0.97 -2.67 -11.00
C VAL A 45 -0.85 -1.51 -10.02
N HIS A 46 -1.33 -0.34 -10.42
CA HIS A 46 -1.31 0.85 -9.56
C HIS A 46 -2.56 0.91 -8.65
N PRO A 47 -2.40 1.30 -7.38
CA PRO A 47 -3.51 1.57 -6.49
C PRO A 47 -4.21 2.88 -6.87
N THR A 48 -5.54 2.90 -6.79
CA THR A 48 -6.30 4.14 -6.97
C THR A 48 -6.24 5.00 -5.70
N GLN A 49 -6.60 6.28 -5.80
CA GLN A 49 -6.66 7.16 -4.63
C GLN A 49 -7.67 6.67 -3.58
N GLU A 50 -8.79 6.10 -4.02
CA GLU A 50 -9.80 5.48 -3.13
C GLU A 50 -9.21 4.27 -2.41
N GLU A 51 -8.52 3.38 -3.13
CA GLU A 51 -7.85 2.22 -2.51
C GLU A 51 -6.77 2.66 -1.50
N LEU A 52 -6.01 3.71 -1.80
CA LEU A 52 -5.03 4.27 -0.87
C LEU A 52 -5.70 4.85 0.39
N ALA A 53 -6.86 5.49 0.26
CA ALA A 53 -7.64 5.97 1.39
C ALA A 53 -8.16 4.83 2.27
N GLU A 54 -8.69 3.77 1.66
CA GLU A 54 -9.17 2.59 2.37
C GLU A 54 -8.04 1.85 3.09
N LEU A 55 -6.88 1.69 2.44
CA LEU A 55 -5.69 1.10 3.05
C LEU A 55 -5.19 1.93 4.23
N ALA A 56 -5.14 3.25 4.08
CA ALA A 56 -4.74 4.16 5.14
C ALA A 56 -5.66 4.01 6.37
N ALA A 57 -6.98 4.04 6.14
CA ALA A 57 -7.97 3.90 7.20
C ALA A 57 -7.88 2.53 7.90
N ALA A 58 -7.83 1.44 7.13
CA ALA A 58 -7.77 0.09 7.67
C ALA A 58 -6.49 -0.17 8.49
N LEU A 59 -5.36 0.42 8.06
CA LEU A 59 -4.07 0.30 8.72
C LEU A 59 -3.78 1.40 9.76
N ALA A 60 -4.71 2.33 9.98
CA ALA A 60 -4.51 3.50 10.84
C ALA A 60 -3.22 4.27 10.49
N LEU A 61 -2.96 4.42 9.19
CA LEU A 61 -1.83 5.18 8.67
C LEU A 61 -2.28 6.59 8.26
N PRO A 62 -1.43 7.62 8.38
CA PRO A 62 -1.75 8.95 7.89
C PRO A 62 -1.92 8.94 6.37
N LEU A 63 -3.11 9.32 5.88
CA LEU A 63 -3.39 9.38 4.43
C LEU A 63 -2.35 10.22 3.64
N PRO A 64 -1.86 11.38 4.13
CA PRO A 64 -0.83 12.14 3.40
C PRO A 64 0.47 11.36 3.18
N GLU A 65 0.87 10.51 4.14
CA GLU A 65 2.06 9.66 4.03
C GLU A 65 1.85 8.55 3.00
N VAL A 66 0.68 7.91 3.02
CA VAL A 66 0.29 6.89 2.04
C VAL A 66 0.28 7.46 0.62
N LEU A 67 -0.30 8.65 0.43
CA LEU A 67 -0.33 9.34 -0.87
C LEU A 67 1.07 9.80 -1.31
N ALA A 68 1.94 10.21 -0.39
CA ALA A 68 3.32 10.55 -0.72
C ALA A 68 4.13 9.32 -1.14
N ALA A 69 3.99 8.21 -0.41
CA ALA A 69 4.65 6.95 -0.72
C ALA A 69 4.21 6.42 -2.09
N ALA A 70 2.91 6.48 -2.41
CA ALA A 70 2.38 6.04 -3.70
C ALA A 70 2.79 6.93 -4.89
N ARG A 71 3.23 8.17 -4.65
CA ARG A 71 3.66 9.12 -5.69
C ARG A 71 5.15 9.07 -5.99
N THR A 72 5.97 8.57 -5.07
CA THR A 72 7.42 8.65 -5.20
C THR A 72 7.85 7.65 -6.27
N PRO A 73 8.24 8.06 -7.50
CA PRO A 73 8.84 7.11 -8.42
C PRO A 73 10.21 6.77 -7.82
N GLU A 74 10.51 5.49 -7.63
CA GLU A 74 11.88 5.08 -7.37
C GLU A 74 12.74 5.66 -8.51
N ALA A 75 13.74 6.46 -8.12
CA ALA A 75 14.65 7.09 -9.04
C ALA A 75 15.25 6.01 -9.93
N VAL A 76 15.09 6.20 -11.24
CA VAL A 76 15.68 5.40 -12.31
C VAL A 76 17.12 5.00 -11.93
N PRO A 77 17.49 3.71 -11.86
CA PRO A 77 18.90 3.38 -11.98
C PRO A 77 19.26 3.68 -13.43
N SER A 78 19.90 4.82 -13.66
CA SER A 78 20.63 5.08 -14.90
C SER A 78 21.70 4.01 -15.05
N ALA A 79 21.58 3.18 -16.09
CA ALA A 79 22.65 2.39 -16.65
C ALA A 79 22.49 2.37 -18.18
#